data_AF-A0A1D2J3Y7-F1
#
_entry.id   AF-A0A1D2J3Y7-F1
#
_cell.length_a   1.000
_cell.length_b   1.000
_cell.length_c   1.000
_cell.angle_alpha   90.00
_cell.angle_beta   90.00
_cell.angle_gamma   90.00
#
_symmetry.space_group_name_H-M   'P 1'
#
loop_
_entity.id
_entity.type
_entity.pdbx_description
1 polymer ?
#
loop_
_entity_poly.entity_id
_entity_poly.type
_entity_poly.pdbx_seq_one_letter_code
_entity_poly.pdbx_strand_id
1 'polypeptide(L)'
;MALQAGSAVDRSKRDTQELVKMNEALTEKIKMLEFAMVIRGIKMNPPVSFSGEQGKLQVFLAQMDVYLTANASKVMSEVDKVLIASTYLSEAVFDWFKPRVRK
;
A
#
# COMPACT_ATOMS: atom_id res chain seq x y z
N MET A 1 50.48 -11.77 -33.39
CA MET A 1 49.04 -11.44 -33.35
C MET A 1 48.25 -12.05 -32.18
N ALA A 2 48.82 -12.90 -31.31
CA ALA A 2 48.07 -13.57 -30.24
C ALA A 2 47.77 -12.71 -28.98
N LEU A 3 48.52 -11.62 -28.74
CA LEU A 3 48.40 -10.81 -27.52
C LEU A 3 47.16 -9.88 -27.48
N GLN A 4 46.58 -9.53 -28.62
CA GLN A 4 45.42 -8.63 -28.68
C GLN A 4 44.09 -9.33 -28.32
N ALA A 5 43.96 -10.62 -28.63
CA ALA A 5 42.74 -11.39 -28.41
C ALA A 5 42.43 -11.63 -26.91
N GLY A 6 43.47 -11.85 -26.09
CA GLY A 6 43.31 -12.05 -24.64
C GLY A 6 42.75 -10.81 -23.92
N SER A 7 43.19 -9.60 -24.29
CA SER A 7 42.73 -8.37 -23.62
C SER A 7 41.29 -7.97 -23.97
N ALA A 8 40.77 -8.45 -25.11
CA ALA A 8 39.38 -8.22 -25.53
C ALA A 8 38.43 -9.16 -24.76
N VAL A 9 38.81 -10.42 -24.60
CA VAL A 9 38.06 -11.41 -23.82
C VAL A 9 37.99 -11.03 -22.33
N ASP A 10 39.09 -10.56 -21.75
CA ASP A 10 39.12 -10.13 -20.35
C ASP A 10 38.37 -8.81 -20.09
N ARG A 11 38.19 -7.96 -21.10
CA ARG A 11 37.29 -6.79 -21.01
C ARG A 11 35.83 -7.23 -21.05
N SER A 12 35.46 -8.05 -22.03
CA SER A 12 34.09 -8.57 -22.15
C SER A 12 33.61 -9.31 -20.90
N LYS A 13 34.48 -10.10 -20.25
CA LYS A 13 34.16 -10.78 -18.98
C LYS A 13 33.92 -9.79 -17.83
N ARG A 14 34.72 -8.72 -17.74
CA ARG A 14 34.54 -7.67 -16.73
C ARG A 14 33.24 -6.92 -16.95
N ASP A 15 32.94 -6.54 -18.19
CA ASP A 15 31.69 -5.86 -18.55
C ASP A 15 30.49 -6.74 -18.22
N THR A 16 30.56 -8.04 -18.53
CA THR A 16 29.51 -9.01 -18.16
C THR A 16 29.33 -9.11 -16.66
N GLN A 17 30.42 -9.12 -15.89
CA GLN A 17 30.36 -9.19 -14.43
C GLN A 17 29.79 -7.91 -13.80
N GLU A 18 30.07 -6.73 -14.37
CA GLU A 18 29.47 -5.47 -13.96
C GLU A 18 27.97 -5.43 -14.25
N LEU A 19 27.55 -5.94 -15.41
CA LEU A 19 26.14 -6.07 -15.77
C LEU A 19 25.38 -7.00 -14.81
N VAL A 20 26.00 -8.12 -14.41
CA VAL A 20 25.40 -9.04 -13.42
C VAL A 20 25.22 -8.34 -12.07
N LYS A 21 26.26 -7.67 -11.56
CA LYS A 21 26.17 -6.91 -10.29
C LYS A 21 25.10 -5.82 -10.35
N MET A 22 24.99 -5.13 -11.48
CA MET A 22 23.98 -4.09 -11.66
C MET A 22 22.57 -4.68 -11.67
N ASN A 23 22.36 -5.80 -12.36
CA ASN A 23 21.07 -6.50 -12.35
C ASN A 23 20.70 -6.98 -10.94
N GLU A 24 21.63 -7.57 -10.19
CA GLU A 24 21.40 -7.96 -8.81
C GLU A 24 20.96 -6.77 -7.93
N ALA A 25 21.65 -5.63 -8.05
CA ALA A 25 21.30 -4.41 -7.34
C ALA A 25 19.93 -3.86 -7.75
N LEU A 26 19.57 -3.92 -9.03
CA LEU A 26 18.26 -3.51 -9.53
C LEU A 26 17.16 -4.44 -9.01
N THR A 27 17.39 -5.75 -9.01
CA THR A 27 16.43 -6.73 -8.46
C THR A 27 16.18 -6.48 -6.98
N GLU A 28 17.22 -6.23 -6.19
CA GLU A 28 17.06 -5.93 -4.77
C GLU A 28 16.29 -4.62 -4.56
N LYS A 29 16.55 -3.61 -5.39
CA LYS A 29 15.83 -2.33 -5.33
C LYS A 29 14.35 -2.48 -5.71
N ILE A 30 14.03 -3.30 -6.70
CA ILE A 30 12.64 -3.62 -7.07
C ILE A 30 11.92 -4.25 -5.89
N LYS A 31 12.53 -5.27 -5.27
CA LYS A 31 11.97 -5.95 -4.09
C LYS A 31 11.69 -4.98 -2.94
N MET A 32 12.63 -4.07 -2.66
CA MET A 32 12.46 -3.03 -1.63
C MET A 32 11.31 -2.06 -1.98
N LEU A 33 11.16 -1.68 -3.24
CA LEU A 33 10.08 -0.80 -3.70
C LEU A 33 8.72 -1.50 -3.66
N GLU A 34 8.64 -2.77 -4.06
CA GLU A 34 7.43 -3.58 -3.96
C GLU A 34 6.97 -3.68 -2.51
N PHE A 35 7.88 -3.96 -1.58
CA PHE A 35 7.58 -3.98 -0.15
C PHE A 35 7.08 -2.62 0.36
N ALA A 36 7.75 -1.52 -0.03
CA ALA A 36 7.33 -0.18 0.34
C ALA A 36 5.94 0.20 -0.23
N MET A 37 5.59 -0.28 -1.42
CA MET A 37 4.26 -0.09 -2.02
C MET A 37 3.16 -0.81 -1.24
N VAL A 38 3.41 -2.05 -0.81
CA VAL A 38 2.47 -2.81 0.03
C VAL A 38 2.16 -2.07 1.34
N ILE A 39 3.18 -1.47 1.96
CA ILE A 39 3.02 -0.69 3.21
C ILE A 39 2.22 0.59 2.98
N ARG A 40 2.41 1.27 1.85
CA ARG A 40 1.71 2.55 1.59
C ARG A 40 0.22 2.40 1.31
N GLY A 41 -0.24 1.20 0.96
CA GLY A 41 -1.64 0.94 0.60
C GLY A 41 -2.01 1.51 -0.78
N ILE A 42 -3.20 1.16 -1.27
CA ILE A 42 -3.66 1.62 -2.59
C ILE A 42 -4.05 3.10 -2.51
N LYS A 43 -3.54 3.93 -3.43
CA LYS A 43 -3.94 5.34 -3.55
C LYS A 43 -5.38 5.40 -4.06
N MET A 44 -6.30 5.78 -3.19
CA MET A 44 -7.71 5.95 -3.51
C MET A 44 -8.30 7.17 -2.79
N ASN A 45 -9.42 7.67 -3.30
CA ASN A 45 -10.17 8.71 -2.60
C ASN A 45 -10.75 8.17 -1.29
N PRO A 46 -10.74 8.97 -0.22
CA PRO A 46 -11.39 8.58 1.03
C PRO A 46 -12.92 8.46 0.86
N PRO A 47 -13.59 7.61 1.65
CA PRO A 47 -15.05 7.52 1.73
C PRO A 47 -15.71 8.87 2.05
N VAL A 48 -16.94 9.04 1.60
CA VAL A 48 -17.77 10.19 1.97
C VAL A 48 -18.28 9.99 3.39
N SER A 49 -18.24 11.03 4.22
CA SER A 49 -18.73 10.94 5.59
C SER A 49 -20.24 10.71 5.65
N PHE A 50 -20.67 9.90 6.62
CA PHE A 50 -22.07 9.54 6.83
C PHE A 50 -22.67 10.30 8.01
N SER A 51 -23.69 11.11 7.72
CA SER A 51 -24.40 11.96 8.69
C SER A 51 -25.74 11.38 9.16
N GLY A 52 -26.14 10.19 8.70
CA GLY A 52 -27.40 9.54 9.11
C GLY A 52 -28.54 9.66 8.11
N GLU A 53 -28.28 10.19 6.92
CA GLU A 53 -29.29 10.35 5.88
C GLU A 53 -29.87 8.99 5.44
N GLN A 54 -31.20 8.90 5.46
CA GLN A 54 -31.93 7.68 5.13
C GLN A 54 -31.65 7.26 3.67
N GLY A 55 -31.31 5.98 3.47
CA GLY A 55 -30.97 5.44 2.14
C GLY A 55 -29.50 5.56 1.75
N LYS A 56 -28.68 6.36 2.45
CA LYS A 56 -27.24 6.46 2.16
C LYS A 56 -26.36 5.49 2.95
N LEU A 57 -26.93 4.79 3.94
CA LEU A 57 -26.19 3.84 4.77
C LEU A 57 -25.53 2.73 3.94
N GLN A 58 -26.25 2.12 3.00
CA GLN A 58 -25.71 1.04 2.17
C GLN A 58 -24.54 1.53 1.29
N VAL A 59 -24.64 2.75 0.77
CA VAL A 59 -23.57 3.38 -0.03
C VAL A 59 -22.34 3.62 0.83
N PHE A 60 -22.52 4.13 2.05
CA PHE A 60 -21.44 4.34 3.01
C PHE A 60 -20.74 3.01 3.36
N LEU A 61 -21.49 1.96 3.69
CA LEU A 61 -20.94 0.64 4.01
C LEU A 61 -20.13 0.07 2.85
N ALA A 62 -20.67 0.15 1.62
CA ALA A 62 -19.94 -0.32 0.43
C ALA A 62 -18.64 0.47 0.20
N GLN A 63 -18.63 1.79 0.41
CA GLN A 63 -17.41 2.60 0.33
C GLN A 63 -16.38 2.20 1.40
N MET A 64 -16.84 1.92 2.62
CA MET A 64 -15.97 1.46 3.71
C MET A 64 -15.36 0.09 3.42
N ASP A 65 -16.13 -0.87 2.89
CA ASP A 65 -15.63 -2.19 2.53
C ASP A 65 -14.50 -2.11 1.50
N VAL A 66 -14.69 -1.30 0.45
CA VAL A 66 -13.65 -1.07 -0.57
C VAL A 66 -12.43 -0.39 0.05
N TYR A 67 -12.63 0.65 0.87
CA TYR A 67 -11.54 1.41 1.47
C TYR A 67 -10.70 0.58 2.44
N LEU A 68 -11.34 -0.21 3.30
CA LEU A 68 -10.68 -1.10 4.26
C LEU A 68 -9.93 -2.22 3.53
N THR A 69 -10.51 -2.79 2.47
CA THR A 69 -9.86 -3.81 1.65
C THR A 69 -8.61 -3.25 0.96
N ALA A 70 -8.71 -2.05 0.39
CA ALA A 70 -7.61 -1.37 -0.29
C ALA A 70 -6.47 -0.93 0.66
N ASN A 71 -6.76 -0.83 1.96
CA ASN A 71 -5.82 -0.49 3.01
C ASN A 71 -5.61 -1.63 4.01
N ALA A 72 -5.88 -2.89 3.60
CA ALA A 72 -5.81 -4.04 4.50
C ALA A 72 -4.45 -4.20 5.19
N SER A 73 -3.35 -3.78 4.56
CA SER A 73 -2.01 -3.78 5.17
C SER A 73 -1.87 -2.86 6.39
N LYS A 74 -2.79 -1.91 6.58
CA LYS A 74 -2.86 -0.97 7.71
C LYS A 74 -3.96 -1.31 8.72
N VAL A 75 -4.81 -2.29 8.41
CA VAL A 75 -5.95 -2.69 9.23
C VAL A 75 -5.57 -4.02 9.91
N MET A 76 -5.17 -3.96 11.17
CA MET A 76 -4.59 -5.12 11.86
C MET A 76 -5.64 -5.95 12.61
N SER A 77 -6.83 -5.40 12.84
CA SER A 77 -7.91 -6.04 13.59
C SER A 77 -9.31 -5.54 13.20
N GLU A 78 -10.34 -6.27 13.62
CA GLU A 78 -11.74 -5.80 13.53
C GLU A 78 -11.97 -4.50 14.32
N VAL A 79 -11.22 -4.29 15.41
CA VAL A 79 -11.29 -3.06 16.19
C VAL A 79 -10.79 -1.88 15.37
N ASP A 80 -9.70 -2.06 14.60
CA ASP A 80 -9.17 -1.01 13.73
C ASP A 80 -10.18 -0.65 12.62
N LYS A 81 -10.89 -1.64 12.07
CA LYS A 81 -11.95 -1.39 11.09
C LYS A 81 -13.04 -0.48 11.67
N VAL A 82 -13.51 -0.79 12.88
CA VAL A 82 -14.54 -0.02 13.57
C VAL A 82 -14.03 1.40 13.87
N LEU A 83 -12.78 1.54 14.34
CA LEU A 83 -12.17 2.84 14.60
C LEU A 83 -12.03 3.68 13.32
N ILE A 84 -11.53 3.10 12.23
CA ILE A 84 -11.41 3.78 10.93
C ILE A 84 -12.79 4.16 10.39
N ALA A 85 -13.77 3.27 10.42
CA ALA A 85 -15.13 3.59 9.99
C ALA A 85 -15.72 4.75 10.80
N SER A 86 -15.41 4.82 12.10
CA SER A 86 -15.90 5.88 12.97
C SER A 86 -15.38 7.27 12.61
N THR A 87 -14.19 7.39 11.98
CA THR A 87 -13.67 8.70 11.54
C THR A 87 -14.44 9.27 10.36
N TYR A 88 -15.24 8.45 9.68
CA TYR A 88 -16.12 8.84 8.60
C TYR A 88 -17.58 9.01 9.04
N LEU A 89 -17.87 8.92 10.34
CA LEU A 89 -19.18 9.31 10.87
C LEU A 89 -19.16 10.81 11.17
N SER A 90 -20.26 11.49 10.88
CA SER A 90 -20.42 12.91 11.17
C SER A 90 -21.73 13.20 11.92
N GLU A 91 -21.82 14.41 12.48
CA GLU A 91 -23.04 14.96 13.07
C GLU A 91 -23.68 14.01 14.12
N ALA A 92 -25.01 13.87 14.07
CA ALA A 92 -25.79 13.08 15.01
C ALA A 92 -25.36 11.61 15.08
N VAL A 93 -24.82 11.05 13.98
CA VAL A 93 -24.36 9.65 13.97
C VAL A 93 -23.07 9.51 14.76
N PHE A 94 -22.15 10.46 14.64
CA PHE A 94 -20.93 10.44 15.44
C PHE A 94 -21.24 10.60 16.93
N ASP A 95 -22.15 11.51 17.29
CA ASP A 95 -22.56 11.71 18.69
C ASP A 95 -23.27 10.48 19.27
N TRP A 96 -24.10 9.80 18.47
CA TRP A 96 -24.68 8.51 18.84
C TRP A 96 -23.61 7.44 19.03
N PHE A 97 -22.58 7.41 18.20
CA PHE A 97 -21.55 6.38 18.23
C PHE A 97 -20.54 6.56 19.38
N LYS A 98 -20.12 7.80 19.64
CA LYS A 98 -19.09 8.18 20.61
C LYS A 98 -19.19 7.52 22.00
N PRO A 99 -20.36 7.45 22.68
CA PRO A 99 -20.46 6.79 23.98
C PRO A 99 -20.32 5.26 23.93
N ARG A 100 -20.41 4.64 22.75
CA ARG A 100 -20.33 3.19 22.59
C ARG A 100 -18.89 2.68 22.44
N VAL A 101 -17.95 3.57 22.10
CA VAL A 101 -16.52 3.23 21.93
C VAL A 101 -15.67 3.68 23.11
N ARG A 102 -16.08 4.71 23.83
CA ARG A 102 -15.41 5.15 25.07
C ARG A 102 -15.99 4.36 26.25
N LYS A 103 -15.34 3.25 26.63
CA LYS A 103 -15.50 2.65 27.96
C LYS A 103 -14.54 3.31 28.94
#